data_AF-I4D703-F1
#
_entry.id   AF-I4D703-F1
#
_cell.length_a   1.000
_cell.length_b   1.000
_cell.length_c   1.000
_cell.angle_alpha   90.00
_cell.angle_beta   90.00
_cell.angle_gamma   90.00
#
_symmetry.space_group_name_H-M   'P 1'
#
loop_
_entity.id
_entity.type
_entity.pdbx_description
1 polymer ?
#
loop_
_entity_poly.entity_id
_entity_poly.type
_entity_poly.pdbx_seq_one_letter_code
_entity_poly.pdbx_strand_id
1 'polypeptide(L)'
;MVQRDELKGQCPPHIWYPPHTCPANSPFVEWGKGAINSSETFPKPEHESVGPSERDIAVADIWPLLPATIGAGATILLLLMANHKQWNNERDDEDFEGFPEPQDTPVGSAVVVIYSIIATAGVSYYVFRVLTSTDGHMLTTFIPVASAISLLLIYFAAAYDLEYHMVPGSFSGKRFGNDIVSELFTFVYFSVTTFATASMGDFSPISDASRILVTLEVLFFIYIFTMGIVFFADP
;
A
#
# COMPACT_ATOMS: atom_id res chain seq x y z
N MET A 1 -37.18 -1.48 74.23
CA MET A 1 -36.64 -0.44 73.34
C MET A 1 -35.22 -0.81 72.97
N VAL A 2 -35.00 -1.51 71.86
CA VAL A 2 -33.76 -1.48 71.06
C VAL A 2 -34.16 -1.89 69.64
N GLN A 3 -33.98 -0.97 68.72
CA GLN A 3 -34.36 -1.04 67.31
C GLN A 3 -33.20 -1.66 66.51
N ARG A 4 -33.53 -2.60 65.62
CA ARG A 4 -32.59 -3.32 64.75
C ARG A 4 -32.68 -2.66 63.37
N ASP A 5 -31.69 -1.86 63.01
CA ASP A 5 -31.63 -1.21 61.70
C ASP A 5 -30.82 -2.04 60.69
N GLU A 6 -31.39 -2.10 59.48
CA GLU A 6 -30.97 -2.87 58.32
C GLU A 6 -29.67 -2.36 57.70
N LEU A 7 -28.75 -3.29 57.45
CA LEU A 7 -27.62 -3.10 56.52
C LEU A 7 -28.13 -3.21 55.08
N LYS A 8 -28.30 -2.08 54.40
CA LYS A 8 -28.42 -2.02 52.94
C LYS A 8 -27.08 -1.62 52.33
N GLY A 9 -26.64 -2.45 51.38
CA GLY A 9 -25.31 -2.44 50.77
C GLY A 9 -24.95 -1.12 50.11
N GLN A 10 -23.74 -0.65 50.42
CA GLN A 10 -23.04 0.38 49.67
C GLN A 10 -22.10 -0.30 48.68
N CYS A 11 -22.33 -0.07 47.38
CA CYS A 11 -21.33 -0.33 46.36
C CYS A 11 -20.25 0.77 46.41
N PRO A 12 -18.96 0.44 46.17
CA PRO A 12 -17.88 1.41 46.23
C PRO A 12 -17.96 2.42 45.06
N PRO A 13 -17.53 3.68 45.27
CA PRO A 13 -17.62 4.72 44.27
C PRO A 13 -16.61 4.48 43.14
N HIS A 14 -17.11 4.35 41.91
CA HIS A 14 -16.33 4.34 40.67
C HIS A 14 -16.29 5.78 40.14
N ILE A 15 -15.07 6.31 40.00
CA ILE A 15 -14.76 7.75 39.84
C ILE A 15 -14.91 8.25 38.38
N TRP A 16 -15.22 7.39 37.41
CA TRP A 16 -14.98 7.71 35.99
C TRP A 16 -16.16 7.54 35.02
N TYR A 17 -17.39 7.87 35.42
CA TYR A 17 -18.47 8.04 34.43
C TYR A 17 -19.38 9.24 34.74
N PRO A 18 -19.77 10.03 33.72
CA PRO A 18 -20.82 11.04 33.88
C PRO A 18 -22.17 10.36 34.16
N PRO A 19 -23.06 11.02 34.92
CA PRO A 19 -24.32 10.41 35.36
C PRO A 19 -25.25 10.14 34.17
N HIS A 20 -25.50 8.86 33.88
CA HIS A 20 -26.65 8.47 33.06
C HIS A 20 -27.93 8.60 33.90
N THR A 21 -28.87 9.41 33.42
CA THR A 21 -30.24 9.46 33.91
C THR A 21 -30.91 8.11 33.73
N CYS A 22 -31.13 7.38 34.83
CA CYS A 22 -31.98 6.20 34.82
C CYS A 22 -33.43 6.64 34.55
N PRO A 23 -34.12 6.13 33.52
CA PRO A 23 -35.55 6.34 33.40
C PRO A 23 -36.27 5.54 34.50
N ALA A 24 -36.70 6.27 35.52
CA ALA A 24 -37.72 5.80 36.45
C ALA A 24 -39.07 5.74 35.73
N ASN A 25 -39.84 4.70 36.05
CA ASN A 25 -41.22 4.40 35.64
C ASN A 25 -41.35 3.46 34.44
N SER A 26 -41.38 2.15 34.72
CA SER A 26 -42.26 1.24 33.98
C SER A 26 -43.37 0.78 34.92
N PRO A 27 -44.64 1.11 34.67
CA PRO A 27 -45.75 0.46 35.34
C PRO A 27 -46.01 -0.89 34.68
N PHE A 28 -45.98 -1.92 35.51
CA PHE A 28 -46.70 -3.18 35.33
C PHE A 28 -48.20 -2.92 35.07
N VAL A 29 -48.90 -3.91 34.47
CA VAL A 29 -50.36 -4.04 34.15
C VAL A 29 -50.60 -3.95 32.62
N GLU A 30 -51.26 -4.86 31.91
CA GLU A 30 -52.29 -5.87 32.21
C GLU A 30 -52.31 -6.97 31.14
N TRP A 31 -52.52 -8.23 31.53
CA TRP A 31 -52.75 -9.34 30.60
C TRP A 31 -54.24 -9.36 30.21
N GLY A 32 -54.57 -8.82 29.04
CA GLY A 32 -55.92 -8.82 28.46
C GLY A 32 -56.06 -9.81 27.31
N LYS A 33 -56.93 -10.82 27.47
CA LYS A 33 -57.43 -11.71 26.41
C LYS A 33 -58.30 -10.92 25.42
N GLY A 34 -58.10 -11.10 24.12
CA GLY A 34 -59.07 -10.61 23.13
C GLY A 34 -58.66 -10.74 21.66
N ALA A 35 -59.28 -11.73 21.00
CA ALA A 35 -59.66 -11.78 19.59
C ALA A 35 -58.63 -11.49 18.48
N ILE A 36 -58.38 -12.56 17.71
CA ILE A 36 -57.84 -12.59 16.35
C ILE A 36 -58.75 -11.75 15.43
N ASN A 37 -58.18 -10.73 14.77
CA ASN A 37 -58.72 -10.18 13.53
C ASN A 37 -57.59 -10.11 12.49
N SER A 38 -57.73 -11.00 11.51
CA SER A 38 -56.97 -11.06 10.28
C SER A 38 -57.45 -9.96 9.34
N SER A 39 -56.56 -9.05 8.94
CA SER A 39 -56.34 -8.62 7.55
C SER A 39 -55.60 -7.29 7.53
N GLU A 40 -54.28 -7.30 7.46
CA GLU A 40 -53.55 -6.15 6.90
C GLU A 40 -52.55 -6.62 5.85
N THR A 41 -52.72 -5.95 4.71
CA THR A 41 -52.07 -6.04 3.41
C THR A 41 -50.56 -6.03 3.54
N PHE A 42 -49.90 -7.06 2.97
CA PHE A 42 -48.45 -7.07 2.76
C PHE A 42 -48.00 -5.79 2.03
N PRO A 43 -47.16 -4.93 2.63
CA PRO A 43 -46.43 -3.95 1.86
C PRO A 43 -45.37 -4.68 1.04
N LYS A 44 -45.44 -4.42 -0.27
CA LYS A 44 -44.47 -4.78 -1.29
C LYS A 44 -43.05 -4.43 -0.80
N PRO A 45 -42.06 -5.33 -0.88
CA PRO A 45 -40.69 -4.97 -0.53
C PRO A 45 -40.23 -3.88 -1.50
N GLU A 46 -39.98 -2.69 -0.96
CA GLU A 46 -39.18 -1.69 -1.63
C GLU A 46 -37.83 -2.32 -1.87
N HIS A 47 -37.41 -2.35 -3.14
CA HIS A 47 -36.05 -2.64 -3.50
C HIS A 47 -35.18 -1.58 -2.81
N GLU A 48 -34.61 -1.94 -1.66
CA GLU A 48 -33.37 -1.33 -1.20
C GLU A 48 -32.40 -1.46 -2.37
N SER A 49 -32.13 -0.30 -2.99
CA SER A 49 -30.96 -0.09 -3.82
C SER A 49 -29.76 -0.41 -2.93
N VAL A 50 -29.36 -1.68 -2.93
CA VAL A 50 -28.08 -2.15 -2.41
C VAL A 50 -27.04 -1.29 -3.12
N GLY A 51 -26.55 -0.28 -2.41
CA GLY A 51 -25.41 0.50 -2.84
C GLY A 51 -24.27 -0.47 -3.15
N PRO A 52 -23.40 -0.13 -4.10
CA PRO A 52 -22.30 -1.02 -4.50
C PRO A 52 -21.58 -1.49 -3.24
N SER A 53 -21.42 -2.81 -3.09
CA SER A 53 -20.80 -3.36 -1.89
C SER A 53 -19.39 -2.80 -1.77
N GLU A 54 -18.85 -2.64 -0.57
CA GLU A 54 -17.46 -2.15 -0.36
C GLU A 54 -16.42 -2.93 -1.19
N ARG A 55 -16.74 -4.18 -1.58
CA ARG A 55 -15.92 -5.00 -2.49
C ARG A 55 -15.95 -4.48 -3.93
N ASP A 56 -17.06 -3.94 -4.39
CA ASP A 56 -17.18 -3.35 -5.74
C ASP A 56 -16.39 -2.03 -5.84
N ILE A 57 -16.27 -1.29 -4.73
CA ILE A 57 -15.45 -0.06 -4.65
C ILE A 57 -13.94 -0.42 -4.63
N ALA A 58 -13.55 -1.49 -3.94
CA ALA A 58 -12.18 -1.96 -3.91
C ALA A 58 -11.69 -2.57 -5.25
N VAL A 59 -12.61 -3.09 -6.07
CA VAL A 59 -12.30 -3.70 -7.38
C VAL A 59 -12.42 -2.70 -8.54
N ALA A 60 -13.28 -1.68 -8.42
CA ALA A 60 -13.50 -0.70 -9.51
C ALA A 60 -12.32 0.27 -9.74
N ASP A 61 -11.42 0.43 -8.77
CA ASP A 61 -10.29 1.37 -8.86
C ASP A 61 -8.92 0.66 -8.87
N ILE A 62 -8.83 -0.43 -9.64
CA ILE A 62 -7.53 -1.05 -10.00
C ILE A 62 -6.84 -0.23 -11.12
N TRP A 63 -7.56 0.67 -11.78
CA TRP A 63 -7.03 1.52 -12.86
C TRP A 63 -5.77 2.34 -12.50
N PRO A 64 -5.64 2.95 -11.30
CA PRO A 64 -4.44 3.67 -10.88
C PRO A 64 -3.22 2.77 -10.64
N LEU A 65 -3.45 1.46 -10.43
CA LEU A 65 -2.39 0.46 -10.25
C LEU A 65 -1.91 -0.12 -11.59
N LEU A 66 -2.65 0.09 -12.69
CA LEU A 66 -2.27 -0.39 -14.03
C LEU A 66 -0.91 0.11 -14.50
N PRO A 67 -0.52 1.39 -14.31
CA PRO A 67 0.83 1.81 -14.63
C PRO A 67 1.87 0.99 -13.85
N ALA A 68 1.71 0.79 -12.55
CA ALA A 68 2.68 0.01 -11.78
C ALA A 68 2.72 -1.48 -12.18
N THR A 69 1.56 -2.10 -12.45
CA THR A 69 1.48 -3.52 -12.83
C THR A 69 1.85 -3.80 -14.28
N ILE A 70 1.38 -3.00 -15.23
CA ILE A 70 1.82 -3.07 -16.63
C ILE A 70 3.30 -2.71 -16.72
N GLY A 71 3.78 -1.81 -15.88
CA GLY A 71 5.19 -1.44 -15.77
C GLY A 71 6.08 -2.56 -15.34
N ALA A 72 5.83 -3.09 -14.14
CA ALA A 72 6.56 -4.23 -13.62
C ALA A 72 6.44 -5.45 -14.55
N GLY A 73 5.25 -5.70 -15.10
CA GLY A 73 5.04 -6.79 -16.05
C GLY A 73 5.81 -6.59 -17.37
N ALA A 74 5.79 -5.38 -17.93
CA ALA A 74 6.48 -5.07 -19.17
C ALA A 74 7.99 -5.01 -19.00
N THR A 75 8.50 -4.49 -17.88
CA THR A 75 9.93 -4.51 -17.58
C THR A 75 10.43 -5.92 -17.34
N ILE A 76 9.71 -6.75 -16.57
CA ILE A 76 10.06 -8.17 -16.39
C ILE A 76 10.01 -8.91 -17.73
N LEU A 77 9.00 -8.67 -18.57
CA LEU A 77 8.89 -9.29 -19.88
C LEU A 77 10.01 -8.81 -20.84
N LEU A 78 10.35 -7.53 -20.83
CA LEU A 78 11.46 -6.97 -21.61
C LEU A 78 12.80 -7.51 -21.11
N LEU A 79 13.00 -7.66 -19.80
CA LEU A 79 14.18 -8.30 -19.23
C LEU A 79 14.29 -9.75 -19.73
N LEU A 80 13.19 -10.50 -19.68
CA LEU A 80 13.13 -11.88 -20.17
C LEU A 80 13.38 -11.98 -21.68
N MET A 81 12.82 -11.07 -22.48
CA MET A 81 12.99 -11.06 -23.93
C MET A 81 14.38 -10.59 -24.38
N ALA A 82 14.94 -9.56 -23.74
CA ALA A 82 16.30 -9.09 -24.00
C ALA A 82 17.31 -10.18 -23.67
N ASN A 83 17.09 -10.90 -22.57
CA ASN A 83 17.97 -11.97 -22.12
C ASN A 83 17.87 -13.24 -23.00
N HIS A 84 16.68 -13.60 -23.52
CA HIS A 84 16.56 -14.68 -24.51
C HIS A 84 17.34 -14.39 -25.80
N LYS A 85 17.45 -13.11 -26.19
CA LYS A 85 18.19 -12.70 -27.38
C LYS A 85 19.71 -12.71 -27.14
N GLN A 86 20.16 -12.35 -25.94
CA GLN A 86 21.57 -12.40 -25.54
C GLN A 86 22.10 -13.85 -25.49
N TRP A 87 21.30 -14.80 -24.98
CA TRP A 87 21.70 -16.22 -24.89
C TRP A 87 21.82 -16.95 -26.23
N ASN A 88 21.20 -16.42 -27.29
CA ASN A 88 21.34 -16.96 -28.65
C ASN A 88 22.55 -16.39 -29.39
N ASN A 89 23.04 -15.20 -29.02
CA ASN A 89 24.24 -14.62 -29.61
C ASN A 89 25.51 -15.12 -28.92
N GLU A 90 25.46 -15.56 -27.67
CA GLU A 90 26.64 -16.06 -26.94
C GLU A 90 27.09 -17.47 -27.35
N ARG A 91 26.49 -18.05 -28.40
CA ARG A 91 26.91 -19.34 -28.97
C ARG A 91 27.72 -19.21 -30.25
N ASP A 92 27.74 -18.03 -30.86
CA ASP A 92 28.52 -17.76 -32.07
C ASP A 92 29.26 -16.42 -31.85
N ASP A 93 30.59 -16.51 -31.79
CA ASP A 93 31.58 -15.42 -31.85
C ASP A 93 32.07 -14.82 -30.52
N GLU A 94 33.18 -15.41 -30.04
CA GLU A 94 34.22 -14.74 -29.27
C GLU A 94 34.82 -13.59 -30.11
N ASP A 95 34.36 -12.36 -29.89
CA ASP A 95 35.15 -11.13 -30.10
C ASP A 95 34.51 -9.99 -29.31
N PHE A 96 34.87 -9.89 -28.03
CA PHE A 96 34.40 -8.82 -27.13
C PHE A 96 35.24 -7.55 -27.36
N GLU A 97 35.03 -6.89 -28.50
CA GLU A 97 35.55 -5.54 -28.75
C GLU A 97 34.63 -4.48 -28.11
N GLY A 98 35.22 -3.69 -27.20
CA GLY A 98 34.82 -2.30 -26.96
C GLY A 98 33.55 -2.08 -26.14
N PHE A 99 33.71 -1.84 -24.83
CA PHE A 99 32.70 -1.11 -24.06
C PHE A 99 32.49 0.28 -24.71
N PRO A 100 31.26 0.67 -25.08
CA PRO A 100 31.03 2.00 -25.63
C PRO A 100 31.25 3.07 -24.55
N GLU A 101 31.91 4.15 -24.98
CA GLU A 101 32.16 5.38 -24.24
C GLU A 101 30.87 5.96 -23.61
N PRO A 102 30.94 6.69 -22.47
CA PRO A 102 29.77 7.24 -21.81
C PRO A 102 29.22 8.41 -22.65
N GLN A 103 28.15 8.17 -23.41
CA GLN A 103 27.42 9.21 -24.12
C GLN A 103 26.28 9.79 -23.27
N ASP A 104 26.21 11.11 -23.32
CA ASP A 104 25.26 12.03 -22.67
C ASP A 104 23.83 11.47 -22.54
N THR A 105 23.37 11.35 -21.28
CA THR A 105 22.02 10.94 -20.85
C THR A 105 21.32 9.96 -21.81
N PRO A 106 21.56 8.65 -21.68
CA PRO A 106 20.90 7.67 -22.52
C PRO A 106 19.39 7.85 -22.37
N VAL A 107 18.71 8.02 -23.51
CA VAL A 107 17.26 8.25 -23.59
C VAL A 107 16.47 7.24 -22.74
N GLY A 108 17.01 6.03 -22.55
CA GLY A 108 16.49 5.01 -21.63
C GLY A 108 16.32 5.49 -20.18
N SER A 109 17.34 6.10 -19.57
CA SER A 109 17.29 6.56 -18.18
C SER A 109 16.21 7.63 -17.95
N ALA A 110 16.05 8.55 -18.90
CA ALA A 110 14.99 9.56 -18.83
C ALA A 110 13.60 8.92 -18.86
N VAL A 111 13.41 7.89 -19.68
CA VAL A 111 12.15 7.14 -19.75
C VAL A 111 11.88 6.42 -18.42
N VAL A 112 12.88 5.75 -17.82
CA VAL A 112 12.73 5.06 -16.53
C VAL A 112 12.34 6.05 -15.42
N VAL A 113 12.97 7.22 -15.38
CA VAL A 113 12.66 8.27 -14.40
C VAL A 113 11.25 8.81 -14.59
N ILE A 114 10.86 9.20 -15.80
CA ILE A 114 9.52 9.72 -16.10
C ILE A 114 8.47 8.68 -15.72
N TYR A 115 8.73 7.42 -16.06
CA TYR A 115 7.84 6.32 -15.72
C TYR A 115 7.69 6.14 -14.21
N SER A 116 8.79 6.27 -13.47
CA SER A 116 8.82 6.19 -12.00
C SER A 116 8.05 7.32 -11.33
N ILE A 117 8.11 8.53 -11.89
CA ILE A 117 7.29 9.66 -11.42
C ILE A 117 5.79 9.34 -11.56
N ILE A 118 5.38 8.83 -12.72
CA ILE A 118 3.97 8.49 -13.00
C ILE A 118 3.50 7.35 -12.09
N ALA A 119 4.30 6.28 -11.97
CA ALA A 119 3.98 5.14 -11.13
C ALA A 119 3.86 5.56 -9.65
N THR A 120 4.81 6.34 -9.15
CA THR A 120 4.80 6.86 -7.77
C THR A 120 3.58 7.74 -7.54
N ALA A 121 3.25 8.66 -8.45
CA ALA A 121 2.06 9.50 -8.34
C ALA A 121 0.76 8.67 -8.34
N GLY A 122 0.67 7.64 -9.18
CA GLY A 122 -0.48 6.73 -9.22
C GLY A 122 -0.67 5.95 -7.92
N VAL A 123 0.41 5.39 -7.37
CA VAL A 123 0.37 4.68 -6.09
C VAL A 123 0.06 5.64 -4.93
N SER A 124 0.64 6.85 -4.92
CA SER A 124 0.29 7.88 -3.93
C SER A 124 -1.19 8.24 -3.97
N TYR A 125 -1.75 8.42 -5.17
CA TYR A 125 -3.18 8.68 -5.32
C TYR A 125 -4.05 7.51 -4.85
N TYR A 126 -3.65 6.27 -5.15
CA TYR A 126 -4.32 5.09 -4.63
C TYR A 126 -4.33 5.07 -3.10
N VAL A 127 -3.17 5.30 -2.46
CA VAL A 127 -3.09 5.33 -0.99
C VAL A 127 -3.93 6.47 -0.42
N PHE A 128 -3.90 7.66 -1.01
CA PHE A 128 -4.77 8.77 -0.62
C PHE A 128 -6.24 8.38 -0.62
N ARG A 129 -6.71 7.73 -1.70
CA ARG A 129 -8.09 7.30 -1.83
C ARG A 129 -8.46 6.24 -0.80
N VAL A 130 -7.61 5.25 -0.61
CA VAL A 130 -7.83 4.17 0.37
C VAL A 130 -7.94 4.74 1.78
N LEU A 131 -7.06 5.67 2.15
CA LEU A 131 -7.11 6.34 3.45
C LEU A 131 -8.39 7.17 3.57
N THR A 132 -8.69 8.05 2.61
CA THR A 132 -9.85 8.95 2.69
C THR A 132 -11.22 8.27 2.55
N SER A 133 -11.29 7.06 2.00
CA SER A 133 -12.56 6.35 1.79
C SER A 133 -12.92 5.38 2.91
N THR A 134 -12.08 5.20 3.94
CA THR A 134 -12.38 4.24 5.02
C THR A 134 -12.98 4.94 6.24
N ASP A 135 -14.21 4.60 6.60
CA ASP A 135 -14.92 5.08 7.79
C ASP A 135 -14.42 4.40 9.09
N GLY A 136 -13.16 4.64 9.45
CA GLY A 136 -12.60 4.31 10.78
C GLY A 136 -12.22 2.84 11.03
N HIS A 137 -12.40 1.93 10.07
CA HIS A 137 -11.97 0.53 10.19
C HIS A 137 -10.47 0.38 9.86
N MET A 138 -9.60 0.53 10.87
CA MET A 138 -8.14 0.53 10.67
C MET A 138 -7.59 -0.72 9.95
N LEU A 139 -8.17 -1.90 10.19
CA LEU A 139 -7.71 -3.15 9.55
C LEU A 139 -8.03 -3.23 8.05
N THR A 140 -9.14 -2.63 7.60
CA THR A 140 -9.52 -2.63 6.18
C THR A 140 -8.68 -1.67 5.36
N THR A 141 -8.13 -0.62 5.98
CA THR A 141 -7.19 0.32 5.35
C THR A 141 -5.75 -0.20 5.37
N PHE A 142 -5.34 -0.93 6.42
CA PHE A 142 -3.96 -1.38 6.57
C PHE A 142 -3.51 -2.33 5.47
N ILE A 143 -4.32 -3.35 5.15
CA ILE A 143 -4.00 -4.37 4.13
C ILE A 143 -3.73 -3.74 2.75
N PRO A 144 -4.63 -2.92 2.17
CA PRO A 144 -4.39 -2.31 0.86
C PRO A 144 -3.18 -1.37 0.87
N VAL A 145 -2.98 -0.58 1.93
CA VAL A 145 -1.80 0.32 2.02
C VAL A 145 -0.50 -0.50 2.10
N ALA A 146 -0.44 -1.54 2.94
CA ALA A 146 0.71 -2.42 3.03
C ALA A 146 1.01 -3.13 1.69
N SER A 147 -0.03 -3.53 0.96
CA SER A 147 0.11 -4.14 -0.37
C SER A 147 0.65 -3.15 -1.41
N ALA A 148 0.19 -1.89 -1.36
CA ALA A 148 0.65 -0.83 -2.26
C ALA A 148 2.12 -0.46 -2.01
N ILE A 149 2.53 -0.37 -0.74
CA ILE A 149 3.93 -0.17 -0.36
C ILE A 149 4.78 -1.33 -0.88
N SER A 150 4.36 -2.58 -0.64
CA SER A 150 5.09 -3.77 -1.08
C SER A 150 5.25 -3.81 -2.61
N LEU A 151 4.20 -3.48 -3.36
CA LEU A 151 4.25 -3.39 -4.82
C LEU A 151 5.23 -2.31 -5.28
N LEU A 152 5.24 -1.16 -4.61
CA LEU A 152 6.13 -0.06 -4.97
C LEU A 152 7.61 -0.38 -4.67
N LEU A 153 7.90 -1.11 -3.59
CA LEU A 153 9.26 -1.57 -3.31
C LEU A 153 9.78 -2.49 -4.42
N ILE A 154 8.95 -3.44 -4.86
CA ILE A 154 9.29 -4.34 -5.98
C ILE A 154 9.46 -3.53 -7.27
N TYR A 155 8.60 -2.53 -7.49
CA TYR A 155 8.70 -1.63 -8.63
C TYR A 155 10.03 -0.86 -8.66
N PHE A 156 10.43 -0.22 -7.56
CA PHE A 156 11.69 0.51 -7.49
C PHE A 156 12.88 -0.41 -7.64
N ALA A 157 12.84 -1.60 -7.05
CA ALA A 157 13.87 -2.62 -7.27
C ALA A 157 14.04 -2.95 -8.76
N ALA A 158 12.94 -3.16 -9.48
CA ALA A 158 12.98 -3.40 -10.92
C ALA A 158 13.44 -2.16 -11.72
N ALA A 159 13.08 -0.95 -11.29
CA ALA A 159 13.53 0.28 -11.93
C ALA A 159 15.05 0.49 -11.75
N TYR A 160 15.60 0.15 -10.57
CA TYR A 160 17.04 0.20 -10.31
C TYR A 160 17.80 -0.83 -11.14
N ASP A 161 17.31 -2.07 -11.22
CA ASP A 161 17.87 -3.13 -12.05
C ASP A 161 17.88 -2.74 -13.54
N LEU A 162 16.79 -2.13 -14.01
CA LEU A 162 16.70 -1.65 -15.39
C LEU A 162 17.69 -0.51 -15.66
N GLU A 163 17.80 0.45 -14.76
CA GLU A 163 18.77 1.56 -14.86
C GLU A 163 20.22 1.06 -14.80
N TYR A 164 20.49 0.00 -14.04
CA TYR A 164 21.80 -0.65 -13.99
C TYR A 164 22.17 -1.29 -15.33
N HIS A 165 21.24 -2.00 -15.96
CA HIS A 165 21.44 -2.59 -17.28
C HIS A 165 21.53 -1.55 -18.41
N MET A 166 20.78 -0.45 -18.33
CA MET A 166 20.82 0.61 -19.33
C MET A 166 22.10 1.45 -19.25
N VAL A 167 22.58 1.71 -18.03
CA VAL A 167 23.75 2.54 -17.77
C VAL A 167 24.71 1.78 -16.86
N PRO A 168 25.61 0.95 -17.43
CA PRO A 168 26.62 0.25 -16.66
C PRO A 168 27.43 1.23 -15.82
N GLY A 169 27.50 1.00 -14.51
CA GLY A 169 28.16 1.91 -13.56
C GLY A 169 27.26 2.98 -12.95
N SER A 170 25.94 2.95 -13.19
CA SER A 170 24.97 3.80 -12.51
C SER A 170 24.90 3.56 -10.99
N PHE A 171 25.30 2.37 -10.52
CA PHE A 171 25.41 2.01 -9.12
C PHE A 171 26.82 1.54 -8.76
N SER A 172 27.27 1.89 -7.55
CA SER A 172 28.49 1.38 -6.94
C SER A 172 28.13 0.34 -5.89
N GLY A 173 28.74 -0.84 -5.98
CA GLY A 173 28.55 -1.93 -5.02
C GLY A 173 29.55 -3.05 -5.28
N LYS A 174 29.90 -3.80 -4.22
CA LYS A 174 30.88 -4.90 -4.30
C LYS A 174 30.24 -6.28 -4.56
N ARG A 175 28.92 -6.36 -4.69
CA ARG A 175 28.16 -7.62 -4.76
C ARG A 175 26.90 -7.52 -5.64
N PHE A 176 27.11 -7.33 -6.93
CA PHE A 176 26.08 -7.68 -7.91
C PHE A 176 26.05 -9.21 -8.00
N GLY A 177 24.87 -9.81 -7.90
CA GLY A 177 24.75 -11.27 -7.98
C GLY A 177 25.23 -11.76 -9.34
N ASN A 178 25.74 -12.99 -9.41
CA ASN A 178 26.14 -13.58 -10.70
C ASN A 178 24.95 -14.05 -11.54
N ASP A 179 23.77 -14.16 -10.93
CA ASP A 179 22.52 -14.59 -11.55
C ASP A 179 21.45 -13.50 -11.40
N ILE A 180 20.55 -13.39 -12.38
CA ILE A 180 19.47 -12.39 -12.45
C ILE A 180 18.62 -12.35 -11.18
N VAL A 181 18.35 -13.52 -10.60
CA VAL A 181 17.54 -13.62 -9.38
C VAL A 181 18.31 -13.01 -8.19
N SER A 182 19.60 -13.31 -8.09
CA SER A 182 20.46 -12.78 -7.02
C SER A 182 20.66 -11.27 -7.17
N GLU A 183 20.78 -10.78 -8.40
CA GLU A 183 20.85 -9.36 -8.72
C GLU A 183 19.55 -8.62 -8.35
N LEU A 184 18.39 -9.16 -8.75
CA LEU A 184 17.10 -8.61 -8.36
C LEU A 184 16.92 -8.58 -6.85
N PHE A 185 17.35 -9.62 -6.12
CA PHE A 185 17.34 -9.61 -4.65
C PHE A 185 18.23 -8.52 -4.05
N THR A 186 19.38 -8.23 -4.66
CA THR A 186 20.24 -7.10 -4.24
C THR A 186 19.50 -5.76 -4.41
N PHE A 187 18.81 -5.55 -5.54
CA PHE A 187 18.04 -4.32 -5.75
C PHE A 187 16.77 -4.24 -4.88
N VAL A 188 16.12 -5.36 -4.57
CA VAL A 188 15.03 -5.41 -3.59
C VAL A 188 15.54 -5.03 -2.20
N TYR A 189 16.68 -5.58 -1.79
CA TYR A 189 17.33 -5.18 -0.54
C TYR A 189 17.66 -3.68 -0.53
N PHE A 190 18.20 -3.15 -1.64
CA PHE A 190 18.50 -1.73 -1.76
C PHE A 190 17.25 -0.84 -1.66
N SER A 191 16.15 -1.22 -2.34
CA SER A 191 14.86 -0.51 -2.23
C SER A 191 14.31 -0.56 -0.80
N VAL A 192 14.26 -1.74 -0.17
CA VAL A 192 13.79 -1.88 1.22
C VAL A 192 14.60 -1.02 2.18
N THR A 193 15.91 -1.00 2.06
CA THR A 193 16.80 -0.22 2.94
C THR A 193 16.71 1.27 2.68
N THR A 194 16.50 1.69 1.43
CA THR A 194 16.24 3.07 1.02
C THR A 194 14.89 3.55 1.57
N PHE A 195 13.83 2.78 1.38
CA PHE A 195 12.49 3.08 1.90
C PHE A 195 12.47 3.14 3.43
N ALA A 196 13.17 2.21 4.10
CA ALA A 196 13.33 2.24 5.55
C ALA A 196 14.25 3.36 6.04
N THR A 197 14.87 4.14 5.13
CA THR A 197 15.87 5.17 5.42
C THR A 197 17.08 4.65 6.21
N ALA A 198 17.34 3.34 6.15
CA ALA A 198 18.34 2.66 6.94
C ALA A 198 19.77 2.84 6.39
N SER A 199 19.91 3.18 5.09
CA SER A 199 21.16 3.45 4.36
C SER A 199 22.39 2.70 4.88
N MET A 200 22.61 1.48 4.39
CA MET A 200 23.72 0.64 4.85
C MET A 200 25.07 0.96 4.19
N GLY A 201 25.09 1.79 3.15
CA GLY A 201 26.32 2.30 2.51
C GLY A 201 27.13 1.25 1.73
N ASP A 202 26.63 0.03 1.64
CA ASP A 202 27.17 -1.08 0.84
C ASP A 202 26.85 -0.94 -0.66
N PHE A 203 25.78 -0.20 -0.96
CA PHE A 203 25.29 0.06 -2.30
C PHE A 203 24.87 1.53 -2.44
N SER A 204 25.26 2.20 -3.53
CA SER A 204 25.00 3.63 -3.71
C SER A 204 24.73 4.02 -5.16
N PRO A 205 23.76 4.91 -5.43
CA PRO A 205 23.54 5.49 -6.74
C PRO A 205 24.69 6.46 -7.08
N ILE A 206 25.20 6.37 -8.31
CA ILE A 206 26.23 7.26 -8.86
C ILE A 206 25.63 8.17 -9.93
N SER A 207 24.83 7.61 -10.84
CA SER A 207 24.22 8.38 -11.96
C SER A 207 23.16 9.37 -11.47
N ASP A 208 22.94 10.44 -12.22
CA ASP A 208 21.89 11.41 -11.87
C ASP A 208 20.50 10.78 -11.90
N ALA A 209 20.23 9.89 -12.85
CA ALA A 209 18.95 9.17 -12.93
C ALA A 209 18.72 8.24 -11.73
N SER A 210 19.72 7.43 -11.34
CA SER A 210 19.62 6.58 -10.15
C SER A 210 19.42 7.39 -8.87
N ARG A 211 20.06 8.55 -8.74
CA ARG A 211 19.82 9.49 -7.64
C ARG A 211 18.41 10.05 -7.61
N ILE A 212 17.83 10.38 -8.78
CA ILE A 212 16.44 10.84 -8.88
C ILE A 212 15.48 9.72 -8.48
N LEU A 213 15.72 8.48 -8.92
CA LEU A 213 14.90 7.33 -8.54
C LEU A 213 14.90 7.10 -7.02
N VAL A 214 16.09 7.13 -6.39
CA VAL A 214 16.22 7.05 -4.93
C VAL A 214 15.49 8.20 -4.24
N THR A 215 15.60 9.41 -4.77
CA THR A 215 14.91 10.58 -4.23
C THR A 215 13.38 10.41 -4.31
N LEU A 216 12.85 9.86 -5.40
CA LEU A 216 11.43 9.58 -5.56
C LEU A 216 10.93 8.54 -4.55
N GLU A 217 11.70 7.47 -4.33
CA GLU A 217 11.36 6.45 -3.33
C GLU A 217 11.29 7.04 -1.91
N VAL A 218 12.28 7.87 -1.54
CA VAL A 218 12.29 8.55 -0.23
C VAL A 218 11.16 9.58 -0.11
N LEU A 219 10.86 10.33 -1.16
CA LEU A 219 9.71 11.25 -1.18
C LEU A 219 8.39 10.52 -0.98
N PHE A 220 8.23 9.36 -1.61
CA PHE A 220 7.07 8.51 -1.40
C PHE A 220 6.97 8.02 0.06
N PHE A 221 8.08 7.59 0.66
CA PHE A 221 8.12 7.24 2.07
C PHE A 221 7.63 8.40 2.96
N ILE A 222 8.15 9.61 2.76
CA ILE A 222 7.74 10.82 3.52
C ILE A 222 6.24 11.07 3.35
N TYR A 223 5.74 10.95 2.12
CA TYR A 223 4.32 11.12 1.81
C TYR A 223 3.44 10.12 2.56
N ILE A 224 3.75 8.83 2.48
CA ILE A 224 3.01 7.75 3.14
C ILE A 224 3.04 7.92 4.65
N PHE A 225 4.21 8.22 5.21
CA PHE A 225 4.37 8.43 6.64
C PHE A 225 3.55 9.63 7.14
N THR A 226 3.56 10.73 6.39
CA THR A 226 2.79 11.95 6.71
C THR A 226 1.29 11.68 6.61
N MET A 227 0.83 11.06 5.52
CA MET A 227 -0.58 10.70 5.34
C MET A 227 -1.06 9.72 6.41
N GLY A 228 -0.23 8.75 6.77
CA GLY A 228 -0.50 7.84 7.88
C GLY A 228 -0.69 8.60 9.19
N ILE A 229 0.24 9.49 9.56
CA ILE A 229 0.13 10.29 10.79
C ILE A 229 -1.15 11.13 10.78
N VAL A 230 -1.42 11.88 9.71
CA VAL A 230 -2.60 12.75 9.63
C VAL A 230 -3.88 11.93 9.81
N PHE A 231 -3.99 10.78 9.15
CA PHE A 231 -5.18 9.94 9.22
C PHE A 231 -5.36 9.26 10.59
N PHE A 232 -4.28 8.91 11.28
CA PHE A 232 -4.35 8.29 12.62
C PHE A 232 -4.40 9.31 13.77
N ALA A 233 -4.07 10.59 13.52
CA ALA A 233 -4.05 11.64 14.53
C ALA A 233 -5.39 12.37 14.71
N ASP A 234 -6.29 12.30 13.72
CA ASP A 234 -7.66 12.83 13.81
C ASP A 234 -8.66 11.67 14.07
N PRO A 235 -8.97 11.35 15.35
CA PRO A 235 -9.90 10.28 15.72
C PRO A 235 -11.39 10.62 15.49
#